data_AF-A0A397VV31-F1
#
_entry.id   AF-A0A397VV31-F1
#
_cell.length_a   1.000
_cell.length_b   1.000
_cell.length_c   1.000
_cell.angle_alpha   90.00
_cell.angle_beta   90.00
_cell.angle_gamma   90.00
#
_symmetry.space_group_name_H-M   'P 1'
#
loop_
_entity.id
_entity.type
_entity.pdbx_description
1 polymer ?
#
loop_
_entity_poly.entity_id
_entity_poly.type
_entity_poly.pdbx_seq_one_letter_code
_entity_poly.pdbx_strand_id
1 'polypeptide(L)'
;MIKRDTNLYKGSITYAPVNLKSFWQIGIDTVKYNGKAITTSSKNKQQAIVDTATALLILGTNVVTTLNTNMKGKCDTASKPWQVPCNLNSNEKVSITINRVSLAINYLDLMREK
;
A
#
# COMPACT_ATOMS: atom_id res chain seq x y z
N MET A 1 -28.46 -1.97 -12.00
CA MET A 1 -27.80 -0.68 -11.65
C MET A 1 -27.01 -0.91 -10.36
N ILE A 2 -25.71 -0.59 -10.30
CA ILE A 2 -24.91 -0.76 -9.07
C ILE A 2 -25.31 0.36 -8.11
N LYS A 3 -26.06 0.01 -7.04
CA LYS A 3 -26.45 0.96 -6.00
C LYS A 3 -25.26 1.18 -5.08
N ARG A 4 -24.82 2.43 -4.93
CA ARG A 4 -23.71 2.85 -4.07
C ARG A 4 -24.26 3.74 -2.98
N ASP A 5 -23.85 3.52 -1.74
CA ASP A 5 -24.21 4.38 -0.62
C ASP A 5 -23.20 5.53 -0.54
N THR A 6 -23.65 6.74 -0.88
CA THR A 6 -22.83 7.96 -0.87
C THR A 6 -22.42 8.40 0.53
N ASN A 7 -23.01 7.83 1.58
CA ASN A 7 -22.64 8.14 2.97
C ASN A 7 -21.38 7.39 3.43
N LEU A 8 -20.96 6.35 2.69
CA LEU A 8 -19.81 5.50 3.05
C LEU A 8 -18.49 5.97 2.40
N TYR A 9 -18.50 7.01 1.58
CA TYR A 9 -17.29 7.57 0.96
C TYR A 9 -17.39 9.08 0.79
N LYS A 10 -16.23 9.73 0.59
CA LYS A 10 -16.14 11.17 0.31
C LYS A 10 -15.63 11.39 -1.11
N GLY A 11 -16.10 12.45 -1.76
CA GLY A 11 -15.66 12.83 -3.10
C GLY A 11 -16.20 11.93 -4.22
N SER A 12 -15.54 11.95 -5.37
CA SER A 12 -15.91 11.15 -6.54
C SER A 12 -15.16 9.82 -6.58
N ILE A 13 -15.80 8.78 -7.13
CA ILE A 13 -15.16 7.48 -7.36
C ILE A 13 -14.23 7.55 -8.57
N THR A 14 -12.98 7.12 -8.37
CA THR A 14 -12.02 6.87 -9.45
C THR A 14 -12.09 5.40 -9.85
N TYR A 15 -12.02 5.11 -11.15
CA TYR A 15 -12.03 3.76 -11.68
C TYR A 15 -10.63 3.34 -12.13
N ALA A 16 -10.29 2.07 -11.90
CA ALA A 16 -9.11 1.42 -12.44
C ALA A 16 -9.54 0.17 -13.22
N PRO A 17 -8.96 -0.09 -14.41
CA PRO A 17 -9.33 -1.27 -15.19
C PRO A 17 -8.79 -2.54 -14.53
N VAL A 18 -9.63 -3.58 -14.49
CA VAL A 18 -9.18 -4.94 -14.16
C VAL A 18 -8.41 -5.50 -15.37
N ASN A 19 -7.17 -5.90 -15.17
CA ASN A 19 -6.29 -6.33 -16.27
C ASN A 19 -6.17 -7.86 -16.43
N LEU A 20 -6.51 -8.63 -15.38
CA LEU A 20 -6.59 -10.08 -15.43
C LEU A 20 -7.84 -10.53 -14.67
N LYS A 21 -8.78 -11.14 -15.38
CA LYS A 21 -10.08 -11.59 -14.84
C LYS A 21 -10.00 -12.94 -14.12
N SER A 22 -9.08 -13.05 -13.17
CA SER A 22 -8.98 -14.15 -12.20
C SER A 22 -9.05 -13.63 -10.75
N PHE A 23 -8.53 -12.44 -10.52
CA PHE A 23 -8.62 -11.68 -9.29
C PHE A 23 -9.17 -10.28 -9.59
N TRP A 24 -9.45 -9.49 -8.54
CA TRP A 24 -9.58 -8.04 -8.67
C TRP A 24 -8.20 -7.40 -8.87
N GLN A 25 -7.53 -7.81 -9.95
CA GLN A 25 -6.17 -7.37 -10.27
C GLN A 25 -6.20 -6.04 -11.01
N ILE A 26 -5.41 -5.09 -10.51
CA ILE A 26 -5.27 -3.73 -11.03
C ILE A 26 -3.80 -3.36 -11.21
N GLY A 27 -3.55 -2.38 -12.07
CA GLY A 27 -2.23 -1.79 -12.23
C GLY A 27 -1.93 -0.76 -11.14
N ILE A 28 -0.71 -0.79 -10.61
CA ILE A 28 -0.13 0.20 -9.72
C ILE A 28 0.92 1.01 -10.48
N ASP A 29 0.81 2.33 -10.41
CA ASP A 29 1.76 3.23 -11.06
C ASP A 29 3.01 3.42 -10.20
N THR A 30 2.85 3.65 -8.89
CA THR A 30 3.97 3.77 -7.95
C THR A 30 3.52 3.62 -6.49
N VAL A 31 4.46 3.23 -5.63
CA VAL A 31 4.36 3.30 -4.17
C VAL A 31 5.46 4.24 -3.71
N LYS A 32 5.10 5.21 -2.87
CA LYS A 32 6.01 6.22 -2.35
C LYS A 32 6.03 6.21 -0.83
N TYR A 33 7.20 6.52 -0.28
CA TYR A 33 7.41 6.87 1.12
C TYR A 33 7.92 8.31 1.19
N ASN A 34 7.22 9.18 1.92
CA ASN A 34 7.51 10.62 2.02
C ASN A 34 7.75 11.29 0.67
N GLY A 35 6.90 10.96 -0.32
CA GLY A 35 6.97 11.50 -1.68
C GLY A 35 8.04 10.86 -2.58
N LYS A 36 8.96 10.05 -2.04
CA LYS A 36 9.98 9.34 -2.80
C LYS A 36 9.49 7.96 -3.21
N ALA A 37 9.63 7.62 -4.49
CA ALA A 37 9.28 6.29 -4.99
C ALA A 37 10.15 5.22 -4.34
N ILE A 38 9.51 4.16 -3.84
CA ILE A 38 10.16 2.97 -3.27
C ILE A 38 9.85 1.70 -4.07
N THR A 39 9.03 1.82 -5.12
CA THR A 39 8.83 0.76 -6.11
C THR A 39 10.08 0.55 -6.92
N THR A 40 10.38 -0.72 -7.21
CA THR A 40 11.43 -1.04 -8.17
C THR A 40 11.09 -0.41 -9.53
N SER A 41 12.10 0.14 -10.20
CA SER A 41 11.99 0.70 -11.56
C SER A 41 11.80 -0.44 -12.57
N SER A 42 10.71 -1.17 -12.42
CA SER A 42 10.26 -2.13 -13.40
C SER A 42 9.81 -1.34 -14.64
N LYS A 43 10.36 -1.68 -15.81
CA LYS A 43 9.86 -1.17 -17.10
C LYS A 43 8.36 -1.49 -17.30
N ASN A 44 7.84 -2.46 -16.55
CA ASN A 44 6.43 -2.84 -16.52
C ASN A 44 5.72 -2.19 -15.33
N LYS A 45 4.46 -1.76 -15.53
CA LYS A 45 3.60 -1.33 -14.42
C LYS A 45 3.46 -2.46 -13.40
N GLN A 46 3.60 -2.14 -12.12
CA GLN A 46 3.40 -3.12 -11.05
C GLN A 46 1.94 -3.56 -11.01
N GLN A 47 1.70 -4.75 -10.48
CA GLN A 47 0.37 -5.34 -10.37
C GLN A 47 0.03 -5.53 -8.90
N ALA A 48 -1.24 -5.35 -8.56
CA ALA A 48 -1.76 -5.64 -7.23
C ALA A 48 -3.15 -6.27 -7.36
N ILE A 49 -3.56 -6.98 -6.32
CA ILE A 49 -4.92 -7.49 -6.16
C ILE A 49 -5.60 -6.77 -5.00
N VAL A 50 -6.88 -6.44 -5.17
CA VAL A 50 -7.72 -5.97 -4.06
C VAL A 50 -8.31 -7.20 -3.37
N ASP A 51 -7.78 -7.57 -2.21
CA ASP A 51 -8.08 -8.83 -1.54
C ASP A 51 -8.63 -8.60 -0.13
N THR A 52 -9.89 -8.94 0.08
CA THR A 52 -10.58 -8.80 1.38
C THR A 52 -10.22 -9.91 2.37
N ALA A 53 -9.62 -11.01 1.91
CA ALA A 53 -9.20 -12.11 2.77
C ALA A 53 -7.79 -11.91 3.35
N THR A 54 -7.05 -10.89 2.89
CA THR A 54 -5.72 -10.55 3.37
C THR A 54 -5.76 -9.34 4.28
N ALA A 55 -5.32 -9.50 5.53
CA ALA A 55 -5.39 -8.47 6.56
C ALA A 55 -4.16 -7.54 6.65
N LEU A 56 -3.17 -7.70 5.76
CA LEU A 56 -1.94 -6.88 5.70
C LEU A 56 -1.68 -6.40 4.28
N LEU A 57 -0.96 -5.29 4.12
CA LEU A 57 -0.45 -4.89 2.81
C LEU A 57 0.76 -5.76 2.42
N ILE A 58 0.56 -6.67 1.47
CA ILE A 58 1.63 -7.54 0.95
C ILE A 58 2.29 -6.89 -0.26
N LEU A 59 3.62 -6.73 -0.21
CA LEU A 59 4.42 -6.14 -1.28
C LEU A 59 5.64 -7.04 -1.58
N GLY A 60 6.28 -6.82 -2.73
CA GLY A 60 7.52 -7.52 -3.06
C GLY A 60 8.63 -7.23 -2.04
N THR A 61 9.46 -8.23 -1.74
CA THR A 61 10.47 -8.18 -0.66
C THR A 61 11.33 -6.92 -0.67
N ASN A 62 11.82 -6.47 -1.83
CA ASN A 62 12.65 -5.26 -1.92
C ASN A 62 11.90 -3.98 -1.51
N VAL A 63 10.61 -3.89 -1.83
CA VAL A 63 9.76 -2.75 -1.46
C VAL A 63 9.49 -2.80 0.05
N VAL A 64 9.15 -3.98 0.59
CA VAL A 64 8.94 -4.18 2.04
C VAL A 64 10.19 -3.82 2.83
N THR A 65 11.36 -4.28 2.41
CA THR A 65 12.64 -3.99 3.08
C THR A 65 12.93 -2.49 3.05
N THR A 66 12.76 -1.83 1.90
CA THR A 66 12.99 -0.38 1.77
C THR A 66 12.02 0.41 2.64
N LEU A 67 10.72 0.06 2.60
CA LEU A 67 9.68 0.72 3.38
C LEU A 67 9.96 0.61 4.88
N ASN A 68 10.14 -0.61 5.38
CA ASN A 68 10.36 -0.82 6.81
C ASN A 68 11.69 -0.21 7.29
N THR A 69 12.76 -0.27 6.48
CA THR A 69 14.04 0.39 6.82
C THR A 69 13.86 1.90 6.96
N ASN A 70 13.11 2.53 6.04
CA ASN A 70 12.81 3.97 6.11
C ASN A 70 11.98 4.33 7.36
N MET A 71 11.16 3.39 7.84
CA MET A 71 10.39 3.48 9.08
C MET A 71 11.20 3.00 10.30
N LYS A 72 12.54 2.95 10.19
CA LYS A 72 13.47 2.53 11.27
C LYS A 72 13.15 1.14 11.82
N GLY A 73 12.52 0.30 11.00
CA GLY A 73 12.13 -1.04 11.36
C GLY A 73 13.31 -2.01 11.41
N LYS A 74 13.14 -3.06 12.21
CA LYS A 74 14.04 -4.20 12.31
C LYS A 74 13.27 -5.46 11.95
N CYS A 75 13.85 -6.27 11.07
CA CYS A 75 13.32 -7.58 10.77
C CYS A 75 13.71 -8.51 11.93
N ASP A 76 12.71 -9.01 12.67
CA ASP A 76 12.95 -10.03 13.68
C ASP A 76 13.12 -11.37 12.98
N THR A 77 14.36 -11.84 12.87
CA THR A 77 14.70 -13.11 12.21
C THR A 77 14.14 -14.33 12.95
N ALA A 78 13.77 -14.20 14.22
CA ALA A 78 13.19 -15.27 15.02
C ALA A 78 11.64 -15.30 14.91
N SER A 79 10.97 -14.15 15.00
CA SER A 79 9.49 -14.10 14.95
C SER A 79 8.90 -13.90 13.55
N LYS A 80 9.70 -13.45 12.57
CA LYS A 80 9.39 -13.14 11.15
C LYS A 80 8.73 -11.78 10.80
N PRO A 81 7.95 -11.06 11.62
CA PRO A 81 7.46 -9.75 11.24
C PRO A 81 8.54 -8.68 11.37
N TRP A 82 8.35 -7.62 10.59
CA TRP A 82 9.05 -6.37 10.84
C TRP A 82 8.48 -5.71 12.09
N GLN A 83 9.37 -5.29 12.97
CA GLN A 83 9.05 -4.45 14.12
C GLN A 83 9.53 -3.03 13.84
N VAL A 84 8.76 -2.05 14.27
CA VAL A 84 9.01 -0.62 14.06
C VAL A 84 8.84 0.12 15.39
N PRO A 85 9.47 1.29 15.58
CA PRO A 85 9.22 2.10 16.77
C PRO A 85 7.75 2.50 16.89
N CYS A 86 7.17 2.48 18.10
CA CYS A 86 5.79 2.93 18.29
C CYS A 86 5.64 4.46 18.18
N ASN A 87 6.74 5.20 18.31
CA ASN A 87 6.80 6.66 18.25
C ASN A 87 7.27 7.18 16.89
N LEU A 88 6.88 6.53 15.80
CA LEU A 88 7.11 7.06 14.46
C LEU A 88 6.47 8.44 14.27
N ASN A 89 7.08 9.24 13.41
CA ASN A 89 6.61 10.60 13.19
C ASN A 89 5.28 10.57 12.44
N SER A 90 4.27 11.25 12.99
CA SER A 90 2.91 11.31 12.42
C SER A 90 2.85 11.88 11.00
N ASN A 91 3.91 12.55 10.56
CA ASN A 91 4.04 13.13 9.23
C ASN A 91 4.58 12.14 8.18
N GLU A 92 4.97 10.93 8.57
CA GLU A 92 5.38 9.89 7.62
C GLU A 92 4.19 9.44 6.77
N LYS A 93 4.38 9.45 5.45
CA LYS A 93 3.31 9.18 4.49
C LYS A 93 3.72 8.06 3.55
N VAL A 94 2.92 7.00 3.54
CA VAL A 94 2.93 6.01 2.48
C VAL A 94 1.83 6.37 1.49
N SER A 95 2.09 6.27 0.20
CA SER A 95 1.04 6.48 -0.80
C SER A 95 1.15 5.50 -1.94
N ILE A 96 0.01 5.03 -2.42
CA ILE A 96 -0.10 4.18 -3.60
C ILE A 96 -0.79 4.99 -4.70
N THR A 97 -0.18 5.05 -5.88
CA THR A 97 -0.78 5.70 -7.05
C THR A 97 -1.41 4.66 -7.95
N ILE A 98 -2.71 4.83 -8.22
CA ILE A 98 -3.53 3.95 -9.04
C ILE A 98 -4.23 4.82 -10.08
N ASN A 99 -4.04 4.51 -11.36
CA ASN A 99 -4.60 5.28 -12.46
C ASN A 99 -4.38 6.81 -12.29
N ARG A 100 -3.14 7.19 -11.97
CA ARG A 100 -2.69 8.58 -11.71
C ARG A 100 -3.29 9.26 -10.47
N VAL A 101 -4.14 8.58 -9.70
CA VAL A 101 -4.68 9.09 -8.43
C VAL A 101 -3.84 8.56 -7.29
N SER A 102 -3.28 9.47 -6.48
CA SER A 102 -2.49 9.11 -5.30
C SER A 102 -3.39 8.94 -4.09
N LEU A 103 -3.35 7.76 -3.48
CA LEU A 103 -4.06 7.42 -2.25
C LEU A 103 -3.05 7.42 -1.12
N ALA A 104 -3.16 8.41 -0.22
CA ALA A 104 -2.35 8.46 0.99
C ALA A 104 -2.87 7.45 2.01
N ILE A 105 -1.97 6.70 2.61
CA ILE A 105 -2.23 5.74 3.68
C ILE A 105 -1.54 6.30 4.91
N ASN A 106 -2.29 6.45 6.00
CA ASN A 106 -1.68 6.78 7.28
C ASN A 106 -0.76 5.62 7.67
N TYR A 107 0.49 5.90 8.02
CA TYR A 107 1.43 4.84 8.35
C TYR A 107 0.95 4.00 9.54
N LEU A 108 0.18 4.57 10.47
CA LEU A 108 -0.44 3.85 11.59
C LEU A 108 -1.38 2.74 11.12
N ASP A 109 -2.08 2.93 9.99
CA ASP A 109 -2.99 1.92 9.43
C ASP A 109 -2.24 0.73 8.81
N LEU A 110 -0.92 0.85 8.62
CA LEU A 110 -0.06 -0.24 8.13
C LEU A 110 0.55 -1.07 9.27
N MET A 111 0.31 -0.68 10.52
CA MET A 111 0.94 -1.28 11.69
C MET A 111 -0.06 -2.08 12.51
N ARG A 112 0.44 -3.04 13.28
CA ARG A 112 -0.34 -3.74 14.30
C ARG A 112 0.31 -3.51 15.65
N GLU A 113 -0.46 -2.92 16.55
CA GLU A 113 -0.09 -2.81 17.95
C GLU A 113 -0.35 -4.14 18.64
N LYS A 114 0.51 -4.48 19.61
CA LYS A 114 0.35 -5.65 20.49
C LYS A 114 0.01 -5.17 21.88
#